data_AF-F3FD21-F1
#
_entry.id   AF-F3FD21-F1
#
_cell.length_a   1.000
_cell.length_b   1.000
_cell.length_c   1.000
_cell.angle_alpha   90.00
_cell.angle_beta   90.00
_cell.angle_gamma   90.00
#
_symmetry.space_group_name_H-M   'P 1'
#
loop_
_entity.id
_entity.type
_entity.pdbx_description
1 polymer ?
#
loop_
_entity_poly.entity_id
_entity_poly.type
_entity_poly.pdbx_seq_one_letter_code
_entity_poly.pdbx_strand_id
1 'polypeptide(L)'
;YLRPSLLNDTSLKFPEGMATLETLLHIYNHGREAATRLKVLLSTALLSALAKWVDTFVWAFPRWSPSAQLERLTFSADPSLLLVGFGAIIGIRVGLTLLIGALLAWGGLAPWLLEQGLVTLPADSSGPQFAALVEWLLWPGVSLMVCSTLASLAIRLWTLHASTKASGGTPWSMPKPGPAAGFALAILLVVSLQALLFGINLWMALLTIPLAICLAAVAARVVGATGIPPIGAIGQLSQLSFGIVAPGQVPINLMSANTAGGSAGQCTDLMNDFKVGRAIGATPRKQLIAQTLGIFVGSIVGALAYMALIPDPQSMLLTEEWPAPAVATWKAVAQTLTHGLDSLSAS
;
A
#
# COMPACT_ATOMS: atom_id res chain seq x y z
N TYR A 1 -20.14 3.10 11.29
CA TYR A 1 -20.90 2.20 12.17
C TYR A 1 -20.06 1.05 12.72
N LEU A 2 -18.95 0.69 12.08
CA LEU A 2 -18.00 -0.30 12.59
C LEU A 2 -17.30 0.13 13.89
N ARG A 3 -17.12 1.44 14.10
CA ARG A 3 -16.35 2.01 15.24
C ARG A 3 -16.74 1.45 16.62
N PRO A 4 -18.01 1.46 17.08
CA PRO A 4 -18.34 0.93 18.40
C PRO A 4 -18.10 -0.58 18.50
N SER A 5 -18.38 -1.34 17.44
CA SER A 5 -18.16 -2.80 17.42
C SER A 5 -16.67 -3.15 17.48
N LEU A 6 -15.83 -2.47 16.69
CA LEU A 6 -14.39 -2.77 16.61
C LEU A 6 -13.57 -2.19 17.77
N LEU A 7 -13.90 -0.98 18.25
CA LEU A 7 -13.13 -0.36 19.33
C LEU A 7 -13.50 -0.86 20.72
N ASN A 8 -14.72 -1.42 20.89
CA ASN A 8 -15.12 -2.06 22.15
C ASN A 8 -14.65 -3.52 22.23
N ASP A 9 -14.23 -4.12 21.12
CA ASP A 9 -13.67 -5.47 21.11
C ASP A 9 -12.29 -5.47 21.78
N THR A 10 -12.19 -6.12 22.95
CA THR A 10 -10.96 -6.22 23.72
C THR A 10 -9.91 -7.11 23.06
N SER A 11 -10.29 -7.95 22.09
CA SER A 11 -9.36 -8.74 21.30
C SER A 11 -8.58 -7.91 20.28
N LEU A 12 -9.08 -6.72 19.92
CA LEU A 12 -8.46 -5.82 18.95
C LEU A 12 -7.62 -4.75 19.66
N LYS A 13 -6.30 -4.94 19.59
CA LYS A 13 -5.30 -4.10 20.27
C LYS A 13 -5.02 -2.79 19.55
N PHE A 14 -5.06 -2.78 18.21
CA PHE A 14 -4.60 -1.67 17.35
C PHE A 14 -3.17 -1.22 17.72
N PRO A 15 -2.15 -2.06 17.44
CA PRO A 15 -0.77 -1.82 17.89
C PRO A 15 -0.20 -0.45 17.53
N GLU A 16 -0.43 0.01 16.30
CA GLU A 16 0.05 1.32 15.82
C GLU A 16 -0.63 2.49 16.55
N GLY A 17 -1.96 2.39 16.72
CA GLY A 17 -2.70 3.32 17.57
C GLY A 17 -2.14 3.33 19.00
N MET A 18 -1.90 2.17 19.61
CA MET A 18 -1.34 2.10 20.97
C MET A 18 0.08 2.69 21.05
N ALA A 19 0.95 2.47 20.05
CA ALA A 19 2.27 3.09 20.01
C ALA A 19 2.19 4.63 19.91
N THR A 20 1.24 5.14 19.13
CA THR A 20 0.96 6.57 19.03
C THR A 20 0.45 7.13 20.35
N LEU A 21 -0.44 6.40 21.04
CA LEU A 21 -0.95 6.76 22.35
C LEU A 21 0.18 6.85 23.38
N GLU A 22 1.06 5.85 23.46
CA GLU A 22 2.21 5.87 24.37
C GLU A 22 3.10 7.07 24.08
N THR A 23 3.37 7.36 22.80
CA THR A 23 4.15 8.52 22.39
C THR A 23 3.51 9.82 22.86
N LEU A 24 2.19 9.98 22.67
CA LEU A 24 1.44 11.15 23.14
C LEU A 24 1.50 11.28 24.66
N LEU A 25 1.20 10.20 25.40
CA LEU A 25 1.23 10.21 26.86
C LEU A 25 2.63 10.56 27.39
N HIS A 26 3.69 10.04 26.78
CA HIS A 26 5.05 10.40 27.16
C HIS A 26 5.40 11.87 26.85
N ILE A 27 4.94 12.41 25.72
CA ILE A 27 5.16 13.82 25.36
C ILE A 27 4.43 14.76 26.34
N TYR A 28 3.20 14.45 26.72
CA TYR A 28 2.40 15.33 27.56
C TYR A 28 2.66 15.15 29.07
N ASN A 29 3.06 13.97 29.53
CA ASN A 29 3.25 13.70 30.97
C ASN A 29 4.67 14.04 31.49
N HIS A 30 5.69 14.13 30.63
CA HIS A 30 7.09 14.29 31.08
C HIS A 30 7.79 15.45 30.36
N GLY A 31 7.53 16.70 30.73
CA GLY A 31 7.97 17.90 29.97
C GLY A 31 9.47 17.96 29.59
N ARG A 32 10.40 17.54 30.48
CA ARG A 32 11.84 17.49 30.14
C ARG A 32 12.20 16.32 29.23
N GLU A 33 11.59 15.17 29.44
CA GLU A 33 11.84 13.96 28.65
C GLU A 33 11.24 14.08 27.24
N ALA A 34 10.04 14.66 27.16
CA ALA A 34 9.35 15.04 25.93
C ALA A 34 10.18 16.00 25.06
N ALA A 35 10.75 17.05 25.66
CA ALA A 35 11.62 17.98 24.96
C ALA A 35 12.89 17.31 24.44
N THR A 36 13.47 16.40 25.21
CA THR A 36 14.66 15.63 24.80
C THR A 36 14.31 14.71 23.62
N ARG A 37 13.19 13.98 23.68
CA ARG A 37 12.74 13.09 22.59
C ARG A 37 12.38 13.85 21.32
N LEU A 38 11.69 14.99 21.43
CA LEU A 38 11.41 15.86 20.29
C LEU A 38 12.69 16.40 19.67
N LYS A 39 13.66 16.82 20.50
CA LYS A 39 14.97 17.27 20.02
C LYS A 39 15.71 16.15 19.28
N VAL A 40 15.69 14.93 19.81
CA VAL A 40 16.27 13.77 19.12
C VAL A 40 15.58 13.55 17.77
N LEU A 41 14.25 13.51 17.73
CA LEU A 41 13.49 13.28 16.51
C LEU A 41 13.74 14.35 15.44
N LEU A 42 13.77 15.64 15.82
CA LEU A 42 14.10 16.73 14.90
C LEU A 42 15.56 16.68 14.45
N SER A 43 16.49 16.35 15.35
CA SER A 43 17.92 16.26 15.02
C SER A 43 18.21 15.11 14.05
N THR A 44 17.58 13.94 14.23
CA THR A 44 17.76 12.80 13.32
C THR A 44 17.10 13.05 11.98
N ALA A 45 15.93 13.70 11.95
CA ALA A 45 15.30 14.13 10.71
C ALA A 45 16.17 15.13 9.93
N LEU A 46 16.71 16.15 10.60
CA LEU A 46 17.62 17.12 9.98
C LEU A 46 18.92 16.47 9.48
N LEU A 47 19.51 15.57 10.27
CA LEU A 47 20.70 14.83 9.87
C LEU A 47 20.45 13.98 8.63
N SER A 48 19.32 13.25 8.59
CA SER A 48 18.93 12.42 7.45
C SER A 48 18.69 13.26 6.18
N ALA A 49 17.99 14.40 6.33
CA ALA A 49 17.75 15.33 5.23
C ALA A 49 19.06 15.94 4.69
N LEU A 50 19.96 16.36 5.58
CA LEU A 50 21.26 16.91 5.20
C LEU A 50 22.13 15.86 4.52
N ALA A 51 22.19 14.64 5.06
CA ALA A 51 22.94 13.55 4.44
C ALA A 51 22.43 13.26 3.02
N LYS A 52 21.11 13.24 2.81
CA LYS A 52 20.55 13.03 1.47
C LYS A 52 20.81 14.21 0.53
N TRP A 53 20.78 15.43 1.04
CA TRP A 53 21.12 16.62 0.25
C TRP A 53 22.59 16.60 -0.20
N VAL A 54 23.51 16.24 0.69
CA VAL A 54 24.94 16.07 0.35
C VAL A 54 25.12 14.97 -0.71
N ASP A 55 24.51 13.80 -0.50
CA ASP A 55 24.52 12.67 -1.45
C ASP A 55 24.01 13.08 -2.85
N THR A 56 23.01 13.95 -2.91
CA THR A 56 22.35 14.30 -4.19
C THR A 56 23.07 15.44 -4.91
N PHE A 57 23.52 16.48 -4.20
CA PHE A 57 23.94 17.75 -4.82
C PHE A 57 25.41 18.10 -4.65
N VAL A 58 26.09 17.54 -3.65
CA VAL A 58 27.47 17.92 -3.32
C VAL A 58 28.44 16.82 -3.71
N TRP A 59 28.20 15.62 -3.18
CA TRP A 59 29.04 14.46 -3.42
C TRP A 59 28.22 13.18 -3.28
N ALA A 60 28.01 12.52 -4.41
CA ALA A 60 27.37 11.21 -4.45
C ALA A 60 28.15 10.21 -3.60
N PHE A 61 27.50 9.66 -2.56
CA PHE A 61 28.15 8.66 -1.75
C PHE A 61 28.45 7.43 -2.62
N PRO A 62 29.66 6.85 -2.53
CA PRO A 62 30.04 5.74 -3.37
C PRO A 62 29.12 4.53 -3.08
N ARG A 63 28.35 4.15 -4.10
CA ARG A 63 27.59 2.91 -4.11
C ARG A 63 28.57 1.77 -4.37
N TRP A 64 28.66 0.84 -3.44
CA TRP A 64 29.63 -0.24 -3.51
C TRP A 64 28.92 -1.55 -3.85
N SER A 65 29.38 -2.22 -4.91
CA SER A 65 29.01 -3.59 -5.22
C SER A 65 30.24 -4.50 -5.11
N PRO A 66 30.11 -5.74 -4.60
CA PRO A 66 31.24 -6.66 -4.51
C PRO A 66 31.81 -7.07 -5.87
N SER A 67 31.04 -7.03 -6.96
CA SER A 67 31.51 -7.34 -8.31
C SER A 67 30.63 -6.70 -9.39
N ALA A 68 31.18 -6.46 -10.58
CA ALA A 68 30.43 -5.92 -11.73
C ALA A 68 29.26 -6.83 -12.17
N GLN A 69 29.36 -8.14 -11.92
CA GLN A 69 28.27 -9.10 -12.18
C GLN A 69 27.13 -8.92 -11.18
N LEU A 70 27.45 -8.72 -9.89
CA LEU A 70 26.46 -8.46 -8.86
C LEU A 70 25.82 -7.08 -9.03
N GLU A 71 26.60 -6.10 -9.46
CA GLU A 71 26.12 -4.76 -9.81
C GLU A 71 25.10 -4.82 -10.95
N ARG A 72 25.37 -5.61 -12.01
CA ARG A 72 24.41 -5.87 -13.10
C ARG A 72 23.09 -6.47 -12.59
N LEU A 73 23.15 -7.32 -11.57
CA LEU A 73 21.99 -7.91 -10.90
C LEU A 73 21.37 -6.99 -9.83
N THR A 74 21.74 -5.71 -9.79
CA THR A 74 21.23 -4.70 -8.85
C THR A 74 21.67 -4.87 -7.38
N PHE A 75 22.62 -5.76 -7.09
CA PHE A 75 23.20 -5.87 -5.75
C PHE A 75 24.22 -4.76 -5.52
N SER A 76 23.80 -3.72 -4.82
CA SER A 76 24.66 -2.60 -4.40
C SER A 76 24.33 -2.17 -2.98
N ALA A 77 25.35 -1.81 -2.21
CA ALA A 77 25.20 -1.14 -0.92
C ALA A 77 24.92 0.35 -1.14
N ASP A 78 23.72 0.80 -0.76
CA ASP A 78 23.31 2.21 -0.80
C ASP A 78 23.30 2.80 0.63
N PRO A 79 24.13 3.80 0.94
CA PRO A 79 24.21 4.40 2.28
C PRO A 79 23.04 5.38 2.54
N SER A 80 21.82 4.85 2.58
CA SER A 80 20.60 5.62 2.79
C SER A 80 20.14 5.57 4.26
N LEU A 81 20.30 6.68 4.98
CA LEU A 81 19.79 6.82 6.35
C LEU A 81 18.25 6.67 6.43
N LEU A 82 17.54 6.97 5.34
CA LEU A 82 16.10 6.74 5.23
C LEU A 82 15.78 5.24 5.29
N LEU A 83 16.51 4.41 4.54
CA LEU A 83 16.30 2.96 4.54
C LEU A 83 16.67 2.33 5.89
N VAL A 84 17.68 2.87 6.57
CA VAL A 84 18.01 2.47 7.96
C VAL A 84 16.84 2.77 8.91
N GLY A 85 16.29 3.98 8.83
CA GLY A 85 15.12 4.38 9.63
C GLY A 85 13.90 3.51 9.33
N PHE A 86 13.61 3.25 8.04
CA PHE A 86 12.53 2.36 7.63
C PHE A 86 12.72 0.95 8.19
N GLY A 87 13.91 0.37 8.05
CA GLY A 87 14.27 -0.94 8.60
C GLY A 87 14.10 -1.03 10.12
N ALA A 88 14.42 0.04 10.86
CA ALA A 88 14.21 0.10 12.29
C ALA A 88 12.72 0.09 12.69
N ILE A 89 11.84 0.69 11.88
CA ILE A 89 10.40 0.74 12.12
C ILE A 89 9.72 -0.59 11.78
N ILE A 90 9.98 -1.15 10.59
CA ILE A 90 9.34 -2.41 10.15
C ILE A 90 9.88 -3.65 10.89
N GLY A 91 11.07 -3.52 11.49
CA GLY A 91 11.72 -4.56 12.27
C GLY A 91 12.44 -5.62 11.43
N ILE A 92 13.36 -6.33 12.10
CA ILE A 92 14.27 -7.28 11.44
C ILE A 92 13.54 -8.43 10.74
N ARG A 93 12.39 -8.88 11.26
CA ARG A 93 11.64 -10.00 10.66
C ARG A 93 11.14 -9.64 9.26
N VAL A 94 10.52 -8.48 9.10
CA VAL A 94 10.04 -8.00 7.80
C VAL A 94 11.23 -7.72 6.88
N GLY A 95 12.28 -7.07 7.42
CA GLY A 95 13.53 -6.84 6.68
C GLY A 95 14.14 -8.13 6.12
N LEU A 96 14.21 -9.20 6.92
CA LEU A 96 14.71 -10.51 6.49
C LEU A 96 13.81 -11.15 5.44
N THR A 97 12.48 -11.04 5.55
CA THR A 97 11.59 -11.57 4.51
C THR A 97 11.74 -10.84 3.18
N LEU A 98 11.92 -9.52 3.21
CA LEU A 98 12.21 -8.73 2.01
C LEU A 98 13.57 -9.09 1.42
N LEU A 99 14.59 -9.28 2.27
CA LEU A 99 15.92 -9.71 1.85
C LEU A 99 15.90 -11.09 1.20
N ILE A 100 15.20 -12.06 1.80
CA ILE A 100 15.04 -13.40 1.23
C ILE A 100 14.33 -13.31 -0.13
N GLY A 101 13.26 -12.51 -0.24
CA GLY A 101 12.58 -12.28 -1.50
C GLY A 101 13.50 -11.68 -2.57
N ALA A 102 14.32 -10.68 -2.20
CA ALA A 102 15.29 -10.06 -3.08
C ALA A 102 16.38 -11.04 -3.53
N LEU A 103 16.91 -11.87 -2.62
CA LEU A 103 17.90 -12.90 -2.95
C LEU A 103 17.34 -13.98 -3.88
N LEU A 104 16.09 -14.41 -3.67
CA LEU A 104 15.45 -15.39 -4.55
C LEU A 104 15.18 -14.81 -5.95
N ALA A 105 14.68 -13.57 -6.04
CA ALA A 105 14.41 -12.92 -7.31
C ALA A 105 15.70 -12.55 -8.06
N TRP A 106 16.54 -11.70 -7.47
CA TRP A 106 17.70 -11.13 -8.15
C TRP A 106 18.95 -12.01 -8.06
N GLY A 107 19.09 -12.82 -7.01
CA GLY A 107 20.23 -13.72 -6.83
C GLY A 107 20.01 -15.12 -7.40
N GLY A 108 18.75 -15.56 -7.55
CA GLY A 108 18.41 -16.89 -8.05
C GLY A 108 17.79 -16.87 -9.43
N LEU A 109 16.60 -16.25 -9.55
CA LEU A 109 15.82 -16.27 -10.78
C LEU A 109 16.45 -15.44 -11.90
N ALA A 110 17.03 -14.27 -11.60
CA ALA A 110 17.65 -13.43 -12.61
C ALA A 110 18.85 -14.09 -13.31
N PRO A 111 19.85 -14.67 -12.61
CA PRO A 111 20.92 -15.42 -13.26
C PRO A 111 20.40 -16.59 -14.09
N TRP A 112 19.42 -17.34 -13.57
CA TRP A 112 18.80 -18.45 -14.29
C TRP A 112 18.15 -18.02 -15.62
N LEU A 113 17.47 -16.87 -15.63
CA LEU A 113 16.89 -16.28 -16.86
C LEU A 113 17.97 -15.91 -17.88
N LEU A 114 19.11 -15.38 -17.43
CA LEU A 114 20.23 -14.99 -18.28
C LEU A 114 20.94 -16.23 -18.86
N GLU A 115 21.15 -17.28 -18.05
CA GLU A 115 21.78 -18.53 -18.50
C GLU A 115 20.94 -19.26 -19.55
N GLN A 116 19.60 -19.21 -19.44
CA GLN A 116 18.71 -19.81 -20.43
C GLN A 116 18.52 -18.95 -21.70
N GLY A 117 19.09 -17.74 -21.75
CA GLY A 117 18.93 -16.83 -22.87
C GLY A 117 17.52 -16.28 -23.04
N LEU A 118 16.67 -16.38 -22.00
CA LEU A 118 15.31 -15.83 -22.00
C LEU A 118 15.31 -14.30 -21.92
N VAL A 119 16.36 -13.73 -21.30
CA VAL A 119 16.64 -12.30 -21.29
C VAL A 119 18.05 -12.09 -21.85
N THR A 120 18.17 -11.27 -22.88
CA THR A 120 19.47 -10.92 -23.45
C THR A 120 19.87 -9.52 -22.99
N LEU A 121 21.01 -9.44 -22.32
CA LEU A 121 21.62 -8.16 -21.98
C LEU A 121 22.61 -7.81 -23.11
N PRO A 122 22.59 -6.58 -23.67
CA PRO A 122 23.59 -6.15 -24.62
C PRO A 122 25.00 -6.30 -24.02
N ALA A 123 25.96 -6.81 -24.81
CA ALA A 123 27.31 -7.17 -24.35
C ALA A 123 28.06 -6.01 -23.66
N ASP A 124 27.73 -4.77 -24.03
CA ASP A 124 28.35 -3.54 -23.53
C ASP A 124 27.59 -2.90 -22.35
N SER A 125 26.58 -3.57 -21.80
CA SER A 125 25.77 -3.00 -20.71
C SER A 125 26.56 -2.97 -19.39
N SER A 126 26.79 -1.77 -18.87
CA SER A 126 27.39 -1.51 -17.55
C SER A 126 26.35 -0.91 -16.62
N GLY A 127 26.31 -1.37 -15.37
CA GLY A 127 25.37 -0.88 -14.36
C GLY A 127 24.12 -1.75 -14.18
N PRO A 128 23.20 -1.35 -13.28
CA PRO A 128 22.10 -2.18 -12.80
C PRO A 128 21.03 -2.42 -13.88
N GLN A 129 20.84 -3.67 -14.30
CA GLN A 129 19.93 -4.03 -15.40
C GLN A 129 18.50 -4.27 -14.88
N PHE A 130 17.94 -3.29 -14.18
CA PHE A 130 16.66 -3.45 -13.49
C PHE A 130 15.51 -3.64 -14.48
N ALA A 131 15.40 -2.79 -15.51
CA ALA A 131 14.25 -2.76 -16.40
C ALA A 131 14.08 -4.06 -17.21
N ALA A 132 15.17 -4.61 -17.74
CA ALA A 132 15.12 -5.85 -18.53
C ALA A 132 14.76 -7.10 -17.68
N LEU A 133 15.19 -7.12 -16.42
CA LEU A 133 14.99 -8.26 -15.53
C LEU A 133 13.66 -8.18 -14.78
N VAL A 134 13.21 -6.98 -14.41
CA VAL A 134 12.02 -6.81 -13.55
C VAL A 134 10.77 -7.39 -14.20
N GLU A 135 10.60 -7.29 -15.52
CA GLU A 135 9.43 -7.84 -16.23
C GLU A 135 9.28 -9.35 -15.99
N TRP A 136 10.38 -10.08 -16.06
CA TRP A 136 10.40 -11.53 -15.81
C TRP A 136 10.32 -11.86 -14.32
N LEU A 137 11.01 -11.09 -13.48
CA LEU A 137 11.02 -11.30 -12.03
C LEU A 137 9.68 -10.96 -11.36
N LEU A 138 8.85 -10.13 -12.00
CA LEU A 138 7.52 -9.81 -11.51
C LEU A 138 6.59 -11.03 -11.51
N TRP A 139 6.73 -11.94 -12.47
CA TRP A 139 5.77 -13.03 -12.67
C TRP A 139 5.61 -13.98 -11.48
N PRO A 140 6.68 -14.52 -10.87
CA PRO A 140 6.53 -15.34 -9.67
C PRO A 140 5.92 -14.55 -8.52
N GLY A 141 6.30 -13.29 -8.36
CA GLY A 141 5.74 -12.40 -7.33
C GLY A 141 4.24 -12.14 -7.52
N VAL A 142 3.85 -11.75 -8.73
CA VAL A 142 2.45 -11.54 -9.15
C VAL A 142 1.64 -12.81 -8.96
N SER A 143 2.19 -13.97 -9.34
CA SER A 143 1.52 -15.27 -9.18
C SER A 143 1.32 -15.62 -7.71
N LEU A 144 2.33 -15.44 -6.87
CA LEU A 144 2.21 -15.62 -5.41
C LEU A 144 1.19 -14.66 -4.81
N MET A 145 1.13 -13.42 -5.28
CA MET A 145 0.15 -12.44 -4.83
C MET A 145 -1.28 -12.82 -5.23
N VAL A 146 -1.50 -13.29 -6.46
CA VAL A 146 -2.80 -13.81 -6.91
C VAL A 146 -3.19 -15.05 -6.11
N CYS A 147 -2.28 -16.02 -5.95
CA CYS A 147 -2.51 -17.21 -5.13
C CYS A 147 -2.81 -16.87 -3.66
N SER A 148 -2.08 -15.92 -3.08
CA SER A 148 -2.31 -15.41 -1.72
C SER A 148 -3.68 -14.75 -1.60
N THR A 149 -4.08 -13.99 -2.62
CA THR A 149 -5.41 -13.36 -2.69
C THR A 149 -6.51 -14.39 -2.78
N LEU A 150 -6.38 -15.41 -3.65
CA LEU A 150 -7.31 -16.52 -3.79
C LEU A 150 -7.41 -17.35 -2.50
N ALA A 151 -6.28 -17.66 -1.87
CA ALA A 151 -6.23 -18.35 -0.59
C ALA A 151 -6.90 -17.52 0.52
N SER A 152 -6.61 -16.22 0.56
CA SER A 152 -7.25 -15.29 1.50
C SER A 152 -8.75 -15.19 1.27
N LEU A 153 -9.21 -15.17 0.03
CA LEU A 153 -10.63 -15.22 -0.31
C LEU A 153 -11.26 -16.52 0.15
N ALA A 154 -10.64 -17.68 -0.12
CA ALA A 154 -11.13 -18.98 0.31
C ALA A 154 -11.28 -19.06 1.84
N ILE A 155 -10.25 -18.62 2.57
CA ILE A 155 -10.29 -18.53 4.04
C ILE A 155 -11.38 -17.56 4.50
N ARG A 156 -11.55 -16.42 3.83
CA ARG A 156 -12.59 -15.44 4.18
C ARG A 156 -13.99 -15.96 3.94
N LEU A 157 -14.25 -16.61 2.80
CA LEU A 157 -15.54 -17.23 2.52
C LEU A 157 -15.83 -18.36 3.51
N TRP A 158 -14.82 -19.16 3.86
CA TRP A 158 -14.93 -20.21 4.86
C TRP A 158 -15.23 -19.64 6.26
N THR A 159 -14.49 -18.61 6.68
CA THR A 159 -14.68 -17.98 8.00
C THR A 159 -15.99 -17.19 8.08
N LEU A 160 -16.45 -16.56 7.00
CA LEU A 160 -17.79 -15.96 6.92
C LEU A 160 -18.88 -17.04 7.06
N HIS A 161 -18.74 -18.16 6.35
CA HIS A 161 -19.67 -19.30 6.45
C HIS A 161 -19.65 -19.97 7.85
N ALA A 162 -18.50 -19.97 8.53
CA ALA A 162 -18.38 -20.45 9.90
C ALA A 162 -18.91 -19.42 10.93
N SER A 163 -18.73 -18.12 10.65
CA SER A 163 -19.12 -17.03 11.55
C SER A 163 -20.60 -16.66 11.45
N THR A 164 -21.30 -17.00 10.37
CA THR A 164 -22.78 -16.94 10.31
C THR A 164 -23.45 -17.91 11.28
N LYS A 165 -22.72 -18.92 11.81
CA LYS A 165 -23.17 -19.78 12.91
C LYS A 165 -22.90 -19.23 14.32
N ALA A 166 -22.10 -18.17 14.45
CA ALA A 166 -21.66 -17.65 15.75
C ALA A 166 -21.71 -16.12 15.81
N SER A 167 -22.91 -15.52 15.75
CA SER A 167 -23.14 -14.18 16.29
C SER A 167 -24.63 -13.86 16.29
N GLY A 168 -25.25 -13.86 17.47
CA GLY A 168 -26.44 -13.04 17.76
C GLY A 168 -26.07 -11.56 17.67
N GLY A 169 -25.92 -11.07 16.44
CA GLY A 169 -25.39 -9.74 16.15
C GLY A 169 -26.32 -8.64 16.64
N THR A 170 -25.74 -7.65 17.33
CA THR A 170 -26.40 -6.38 17.63
C THR A 170 -27.10 -5.82 16.39
N PRO A 171 -28.36 -5.36 16.49
CA PRO A 171 -29.12 -4.90 15.34
C PRO A 171 -28.39 -3.76 14.62
N TRP A 172 -28.44 -3.80 13.29
CA TRP A 172 -27.95 -2.75 12.41
C TRP A 172 -28.59 -1.42 12.85
N SER A 173 -27.87 -0.62 13.60
CA SER A 173 -28.40 0.67 14.04
C SER A 173 -28.40 1.61 12.85
N MET A 174 -29.55 2.23 12.57
CA MET A 174 -29.68 3.16 11.44
C MET A 174 -28.64 4.27 11.55
N PRO A 175 -27.96 4.63 10.44
CA PRO A 175 -26.97 5.67 10.46
C PRO A 175 -27.58 7.02 10.84
N LYS A 176 -26.95 7.70 11.82
CA LYS A 176 -27.25 9.11 12.12
C LYS A 176 -27.18 9.93 10.81
N PRO A 177 -28.02 10.97 10.64
CA PRO A 177 -28.17 11.68 9.37
C PRO A 177 -26.85 12.29 8.84
N GLY A 178 -25.99 12.80 9.74
CA GLY A 178 -24.68 13.35 9.34
C GLY A 178 -23.76 12.32 8.65
N PRO A 179 -23.40 11.20 9.33
CA PRO A 179 -22.65 10.12 8.68
C PRO A 179 -23.32 9.51 7.44
N ALA A 180 -24.65 9.43 7.41
CA ALA A 180 -25.38 8.97 6.22
C ALA A 180 -25.19 9.91 5.03
N ALA A 181 -25.32 11.22 5.24
CA ALA A 181 -25.08 12.24 4.22
C ALA A 181 -23.62 12.22 3.73
N GLY A 182 -22.65 12.10 4.65
CA GLY A 182 -21.23 11.99 4.30
C GLY A 182 -20.94 10.74 3.47
N PHE A 183 -21.59 9.61 3.79
CA PHE A 183 -21.46 8.37 3.02
C PHE A 183 -22.09 8.49 1.63
N ALA A 184 -23.28 9.08 1.51
CA ALA A 184 -23.91 9.34 0.21
C ALA A 184 -23.06 10.29 -0.65
N LEU A 185 -22.49 11.33 -0.06
CA LEU A 185 -21.56 12.24 -0.74
C LEU A 185 -20.29 11.49 -1.20
N ALA A 186 -19.72 10.63 -0.36
CA ALA A 186 -18.56 9.83 -0.73
C ALA A 186 -18.87 8.89 -1.91
N ILE A 187 -20.03 8.23 -1.92
CA ILE A 187 -20.48 7.40 -3.05
C ILE A 187 -20.59 8.25 -4.32
N LEU A 188 -21.26 9.41 -4.24
CA LEU A 188 -21.43 10.30 -5.37
C LEU A 188 -20.07 10.71 -5.94
N LEU A 189 -19.15 11.17 -5.08
CA LEU A 189 -17.81 11.60 -5.51
C LEU A 189 -17.01 10.44 -6.12
N VAL A 190 -16.98 9.27 -5.49
CA VAL A 190 -16.23 8.11 -6.01
C VAL A 190 -16.78 7.66 -7.36
N VAL A 191 -18.10 7.55 -7.51
CA VAL A 191 -18.74 7.13 -8.76
C VAL A 191 -18.55 8.18 -9.86
N SER A 192 -18.75 9.46 -9.54
CA SER A 192 -18.55 10.55 -10.50
C SER A 192 -17.09 10.66 -10.96
N LEU A 193 -16.12 10.56 -10.05
CA LEU A 193 -14.70 10.62 -10.41
C LEU A 193 -14.27 9.42 -11.24
N GLN A 194 -14.76 8.21 -10.94
CA GLN A 194 -14.50 7.03 -11.78
C GLN A 194 -15.04 7.20 -13.20
N ALA A 195 -16.25 7.77 -13.34
CA ALA A 195 -16.84 8.02 -14.65
C ALA A 195 -16.11 9.14 -15.43
N LEU A 196 -15.81 10.26 -14.77
CA LEU A 196 -15.22 11.44 -15.41
C LEU A 196 -13.75 11.27 -15.75
N LEU A 197 -12.95 10.65 -14.88
CA LEU A 197 -11.50 10.54 -15.07
C LEU A 197 -11.11 9.30 -15.87
N PHE A 198 -11.86 8.21 -15.75
CA PHE A 198 -11.48 6.90 -16.30
C PHE A 198 -12.51 6.33 -17.28
N GLY A 199 -13.57 7.07 -17.61
CA GLY A 199 -14.58 6.64 -18.58
C GLY A 199 -15.39 5.41 -18.14
N ILE A 200 -15.44 5.12 -16.83
CA ILE A 200 -16.09 3.93 -16.29
C ILE A 200 -17.60 4.11 -16.30
N ASN A 201 -18.33 3.09 -16.80
CA ASN A 201 -19.79 3.09 -16.76
C ASN A 201 -20.29 3.21 -15.31
N LEU A 202 -21.26 4.11 -15.07
CA LEU A 202 -21.82 4.39 -13.75
C LEU A 202 -22.28 3.13 -13.00
N TRP A 203 -22.85 2.15 -13.70
CA TRP A 203 -23.29 0.89 -13.10
C TRP A 203 -22.10 0.07 -12.57
N MET A 204 -21.00 0.03 -13.32
CA MET A 204 -19.78 -0.68 -12.92
C MET A 204 -19.07 0.05 -11.78
N ALA A 205 -19.00 1.39 -11.85
CA ALA A 205 -18.48 2.21 -10.76
C ALA A 205 -19.29 2.03 -9.47
N LEU A 206 -20.63 1.98 -9.56
CA LEU A 206 -21.49 1.75 -8.39
C LEU A 206 -21.27 0.36 -7.77
N LEU A 207 -20.99 -0.66 -8.59
CA LEU A 207 -20.70 -2.01 -8.12
C LEU A 207 -19.39 -2.10 -7.31
N THR A 208 -18.47 -1.15 -7.46
CA THR A 208 -17.24 -1.10 -6.64
C THR A 208 -17.52 -0.78 -5.17
N ILE A 209 -18.63 -0.07 -4.89
CA ILE A 209 -18.94 0.45 -3.55
C ILE A 209 -19.26 -0.67 -2.54
N PRO A 210 -20.19 -1.63 -2.79
CA PRO A 210 -20.46 -2.72 -1.86
C PRO A 210 -19.22 -3.55 -1.55
N LEU A 211 -18.39 -3.82 -2.57
CA LEU A 211 -17.16 -4.58 -2.41
C LEU A 211 -16.16 -3.82 -1.53
N ALA A 212 -15.96 -2.52 -1.78
CA ALA A 212 -15.08 -1.69 -0.98
C ALA A 212 -15.49 -1.65 0.50
N ILE A 213 -16.79 -1.55 0.80
CA ILE A 213 -17.31 -1.55 2.18
C ILE A 213 -17.02 -2.88 2.88
N CYS A 214 -17.30 -4.00 2.19
CA CYS A 214 -17.05 -5.33 2.73
C CYS A 214 -15.56 -5.52 3.04
N LEU A 215 -14.68 -5.20 2.09
CA LEU A 215 -13.25 -5.39 2.24
C LEU A 215 -12.64 -4.44 3.29
N ALA A 216 -13.11 -3.19 3.36
CA ALA A 216 -12.69 -2.25 4.39
C ALA A 216 -13.05 -2.72 5.82
N ALA A 217 -14.22 -3.32 6.01
CA ALA A 217 -14.60 -3.88 7.30
C ALA A 217 -13.67 -5.00 7.75
N VAL A 218 -13.24 -5.87 6.81
CA VAL A 218 -12.26 -6.91 7.12
C VAL A 218 -10.88 -6.32 7.39
N ALA A 219 -10.45 -5.32 6.60
CA ALA A 219 -9.18 -4.61 6.80
C ALA A 219 -9.08 -4.05 8.21
N ALA A 220 -10.14 -3.37 8.66
CA ALA A 220 -10.24 -2.74 9.97
C ALA A 220 -10.11 -3.75 11.12
N ARG A 221 -10.58 -4.99 10.93
CA ARG A 221 -10.40 -6.07 11.92
C ARG A 221 -8.98 -6.63 11.89
N VAL A 222 -8.41 -6.84 10.69
CA VAL A 222 -7.03 -7.34 10.55
C VAL A 222 -6.04 -6.36 11.16
N VAL A 223 -6.10 -5.07 10.83
CA VAL A 223 -5.21 -4.05 11.42
C VAL A 223 -5.38 -3.96 12.93
N GLY A 224 -6.59 -4.14 13.45
CA GLY A 224 -6.85 -4.18 14.88
C GLY A 224 -6.12 -5.31 15.60
N ALA A 225 -5.88 -6.43 14.92
CA ALA A 225 -5.16 -7.58 15.46
C ALA A 225 -3.64 -7.52 15.19
N THR A 226 -3.23 -7.09 13.98
CA THR A 226 -1.84 -7.22 13.50
C THR A 226 -1.06 -5.91 13.47
N GLY A 227 -1.75 -4.76 13.45
CA GLY A 227 -1.13 -3.44 13.20
C GLY A 227 -0.73 -3.19 11.75
N ILE A 228 -0.99 -4.12 10.83
CA ILE A 228 -0.64 -3.97 9.41
C ILE A 228 -1.90 -4.11 8.55
N PRO A 229 -2.31 -3.07 7.80
CA PRO A 229 -3.47 -3.15 6.93
C PRO A 229 -3.15 -3.96 5.66
N PRO A 230 -3.97 -4.96 5.29
CA PRO A 230 -3.72 -5.80 4.12
C PRO A 230 -4.19 -5.13 2.81
N ILE A 231 -3.72 -3.91 2.54
CA ILE A 231 -4.22 -3.07 1.43
C ILE A 231 -3.97 -3.74 0.07
N GLY A 232 -2.76 -4.27 -0.15
CA GLY A 232 -2.42 -4.96 -1.40
C GLY A 232 -3.33 -6.16 -1.68
N ALA A 233 -3.53 -7.02 -0.69
CA ALA A 233 -4.40 -8.19 -0.82
C ALA A 233 -5.88 -7.80 -1.04
N ILE A 234 -6.35 -6.71 -0.42
CA ILE A 234 -7.69 -6.19 -0.64
C ILE A 234 -7.85 -5.64 -2.06
N GLY A 235 -6.87 -4.87 -2.53
CA GLY A 235 -6.84 -4.37 -3.90
C GLY A 235 -6.92 -5.52 -4.90
N GLN A 236 -6.05 -6.51 -4.77
CA GLN A 236 -6.01 -7.67 -5.65
C GLN A 236 -7.28 -8.52 -5.60
N LEU A 237 -7.93 -8.62 -4.43
CA LEU A 237 -9.22 -9.30 -4.34
C LEU A 237 -10.30 -8.56 -5.14
N SER A 238 -10.25 -7.23 -5.14
CA SER A 238 -11.11 -6.43 -6.03
C SER A 238 -10.73 -6.63 -7.50
N GLN A 239 -9.44 -6.65 -7.85
CA GLN A 239 -8.97 -6.93 -9.21
C GLN A 239 -9.47 -8.28 -9.72
N LEU A 240 -9.45 -9.32 -8.88
CA LEU A 240 -9.99 -10.63 -9.22
C LEU A 240 -11.50 -10.57 -9.48
N SER A 241 -12.24 -9.89 -8.60
CA SER A 241 -13.69 -9.75 -8.73
C SER A 241 -14.07 -9.04 -10.03
N PHE A 242 -13.39 -7.94 -10.34
CA PHE A 242 -13.67 -7.14 -11.54
C PHE A 242 -13.02 -7.69 -12.82
N GLY A 243 -12.04 -8.58 -12.73
CA GLY A 243 -11.55 -9.36 -13.87
C GLY A 243 -12.63 -10.31 -14.41
N ILE A 244 -13.48 -10.85 -13.53
CA ILE A 244 -14.63 -11.70 -13.91
C ILE A 244 -15.81 -10.85 -14.36
N VAL A 245 -16.10 -9.75 -13.66
CA VAL A 245 -17.30 -8.92 -13.92
C VAL A 245 -17.15 -8.02 -15.16
N ALA A 246 -15.95 -7.51 -15.41
CA ALA A 246 -15.66 -6.61 -16.53
C ALA A 246 -14.45 -7.12 -17.34
N PRO A 247 -14.58 -8.29 -18.01
CA PRO A 247 -13.51 -8.85 -18.82
C PRO A 247 -13.15 -7.90 -19.97
N GLY A 248 -11.88 -7.84 -20.32
CA GLY A 248 -11.35 -6.89 -21.31
C GLY A 248 -11.21 -5.43 -20.86
N GLN A 249 -11.66 -5.04 -19.65
CA GLN A 249 -11.66 -3.65 -19.18
C GLN A 249 -10.66 -3.38 -18.04
N VAL A 250 -9.38 -3.24 -18.40
CA VAL A 250 -8.28 -2.97 -17.44
C VAL A 250 -8.52 -1.72 -16.58
N PRO A 251 -9.03 -0.58 -17.10
CA PRO A 251 -9.31 0.59 -16.27
C PRO A 251 -10.31 0.31 -15.15
N ILE A 252 -11.36 -0.48 -15.41
CA ILE A 252 -12.35 -0.85 -14.40
C ILE A 252 -11.74 -1.77 -13.35
N ASN A 253 -10.93 -2.74 -13.79
CA ASN A 253 -10.21 -3.63 -12.89
C ASN A 253 -9.33 -2.84 -11.91
N LEU A 254 -8.47 -1.96 -12.42
CA LEU A 254 -7.55 -1.14 -11.61
C LEU A 254 -8.30 -0.16 -10.69
N MET A 255 -9.32 0.54 -11.20
CA MET A 255 -10.04 1.55 -10.41
C MET A 255 -10.94 0.93 -9.34
N SER A 256 -11.47 -0.27 -9.56
CA SER A 256 -12.16 -1.02 -8.50
C SER A 256 -11.22 -1.32 -7.34
N ALA A 257 -9.98 -1.73 -7.65
CA ALA A 257 -8.95 -2.05 -6.68
C ALA A 257 -8.43 -0.82 -5.95
N ASN A 258 -8.28 0.31 -6.65
CA ASN A 258 -8.00 1.60 -6.05
C ASN A 258 -9.11 2.00 -5.06
N THR A 259 -10.37 1.84 -5.44
CA THR A 259 -11.53 2.16 -4.59
C THR A 259 -11.57 1.27 -3.35
N ALA A 260 -11.42 -0.04 -3.50
CA ALA A 260 -11.42 -1.00 -2.41
C ALA A 260 -10.22 -0.85 -1.48
N GLY A 261 -9.01 -0.80 -2.05
CA GLY A 261 -7.76 -0.62 -1.32
C GLY A 261 -7.68 0.72 -0.61
N GLY A 262 -8.02 1.82 -1.30
CA GLY A 262 -8.04 3.16 -0.74
C GLY A 262 -9.07 3.31 0.39
N SER A 263 -10.29 2.79 0.19
CA SER A 263 -11.32 2.79 1.24
C SER A 263 -10.91 1.94 2.45
N ALA A 264 -10.27 0.79 2.22
CA ALA A 264 -9.75 -0.06 3.28
C ALA A 264 -8.63 0.61 4.06
N GLY A 265 -7.64 1.21 3.39
CA GLY A 265 -6.54 1.93 4.02
C GLY A 265 -7.03 3.11 4.86
N GLN A 266 -7.89 3.96 4.29
CA GLN A 266 -8.47 5.09 5.05
C GLN A 266 -9.32 4.60 6.23
N CYS A 267 -10.01 3.47 6.08
CA CYS A 267 -10.75 2.87 7.20
C CYS A 267 -9.80 2.38 8.30
N THR A 268 -8.70 1.72 7.96
CA THR A 268 -7.72 1.21 8.94
C THR A 268 -7.04 2.34 9.70
N ASP A 269 -6.63 3.38 9.01
CA ASP A 269 -5.94 4.54 9.59
C ASP A 269 -6.89 5.28 10.55
N LEU A 270 -8.13 5.53 10.09
CA LEU A 270 -9.17 6.13 10.93
C LEU A 270 -9.51 5.28 12.17
N MET A 271 -9.42 3.94 12.09
CA MET A 271 -9.65 3.09 13.27
C MET A 271 -8.51 3.19 14.29
N ASN A 272 -7.25 3.22 13.86
CA ASN A 272 -6.11 3.48 14.73
C ASN A 272 -6.27 4.83 15.44
N ASP A 273 -6.60 5.88 14.69
CA ASP A 273 -6.79 7.23 15.23
C ASP A 273 -7.97 7.32 16.18
N PHE A 274 -9.10 6.66 15.88
CA PHE A 274 -10.21 6.61 16.82
C PHE A 274 -9.89 5.81 18.09
N LYS A 275 -9.03 4.79 18.02
CA LYS A 275 -8.56 4.07 19.21
C LYS A 275 -7.76 5.02 20.12
N VAL A 276 -6.79 5.73 19.56
CA VAL A 276 -5.99 6.75 20.27
C VAL A 276 -6.89 7.83 20.84
N GLY A 277 -7.73 8.42 19.97
CA GLY A 277 -8.65 9.49 20.32
C GLY A 277 -9.57 9.11 21.47
N ARG A 278 -10.10 7.88 21.46
CA ARG A 278 -10.91 7.37 22.57
C ARG A 278 -10.10 7.29 23.88
N ALA A 279 -8.86 6.82 23.83
CA ALA A 279 -8.02 6.69 25.02
C ALA A 279 -7.68 8.05 25.65
N ILE A 280 -7.51 9.11 24.84
CA ILE A 280 -7.23 10.48 25.31
C ILE A 280 -8.49 11.36 25.47
N GLY A 281 -9.69 10.82 25.28
CA GLY A 281 -10.95 11.57 25.40
C GLY A 281 -11.25 12.55 24.25
N ALA A 282 -10.60 12.40 23.09
CA ALA A 282 -10.84 13.23 21.91
C ALA A 282 -12.25 13.01 21.32
N THR A 283 -12.80 14.06 20.70
CA THR A 283 -14.12 13.99 20.04
C THR A 283 -14.00 13.34 18.66
N PRO A 284 -14.67 12.20 18.39
CA PRO A 284 -14.51 11.50 17.11
C PRO A 284 -14.98 12.29 15.88
N ARG A 285 -15.95 13.20 16.02
CA ARG A 285 -16.37 14.08 14.91
C ARG A 285 -15.24 15.03 14.49
N LYS A 286 -14.49 15.57 15.45
CA LYS A 286 -13.37 16.46 15.17
C LYS A 286 -12.22 15.70 14.50
N GLN A 287 -11.95 14.47 14.95
CA GLN A 287 -10.96 13.60 14.30
C GLN A 287 -11.33 13.29 12.84
N LEU A 288 -12.60 12.95 12.58
CA LEU A 288 -13.08 12.72 11.22
C LEU A 288 -12.89 13.95 10.33
N ILE A 289 -13.31 15.13 10.80
CA ILE A 289 -13.16 16.38 10.04
C ILE A 289 -11.69 16.69 9.78
N ALA A 290 -10.83 16.58 10.80
CA ALA A 290 -9.40 16.84 10.67
C ALA A 290 -8.75 15.90 9.65
N GLN A 291 -9.07 14.60 9.69
CA GLN A 291 -8.58 13.65 8.71
C GLN A 291 -9.11 13.94 7.31
N THR A 292 -10.41 14.23 7.13
CA THR A 292 -10.96 14.54 5.82
C THR A 292 -10.28 15.77 5.20
N LEU A 293 -10.02 16.81 6.00
CA LEU A 293 -9.27 17.99 5.54
C LEU A 293 -7.81 17.64 5.21
N GLY A 294 -7.15 16.87 6.07
CA GLY A 294 -5.78 16.41 5.82
C GLY A 294 -5.64 15.58 4.56
N ILE A 295 -6.57 14.63 4.33
CA ILE A 295 -6.65 13.83 3.12
C ILE A 295 -6.89 14.73 1.90
N PHE A 296 -7.83 15.67 1.98
CA PHE A 296 -8.12 16.58 0.87
C PHE A 296 -6.89 17.41 0.45
N VAL A 297 -6.23 18.06 1.42
CA VAL A 297 -5.00 18.84 1.17
C VAL A 297 -3.88 17.92 0.69
N GLY A 298 -3.68 16.79 1.35
CA GLY A 298 -2.66 15.80 1.00
C GLY A 298 -2.84 15.22 -0.40
N SER A 299 -4.08 14.95 -0.83
CA SER A 299 -4.39 14.49 -2.19
C SER A 299 -4.04 15.54 -3.23
N ILE A 300 -4.33 16.83 -2.98
CA ILE A 300 -3.96 17.91 -3.92
C ILE A 300 -2.43 18.05 -3.99
N VAL A 301 -1.77 18.20 -2.84
CA VAL A 301 -0.32 18.38 -2.78
C VAL A 301 0.40 17.17 -3.36
N GLY A 302 -0.07 15.96 -3.04
CA GLY A 302 0.48 14.71 -3.56
C GLY A 302 0.32 14.59 -5.08
N ALA A 303 -0.85 14.93 -5.63
CA ALA A 303 -1.06 14.94 -7.07
C ALA A 303 -0.18 15.97 -7.79
N LEU A 304 -0.06 17.18 -7.24
CA LEU A 304 0.81 18.22 -7.79
C LEU A 304 2.29 17.83 -7.75
N ALA A 305 2.74 17.25 -6.63
CA ALA A 305 4.11 16.75 -6.50
C ALA A 305 4.37 15.60 -7.48
N TYR A 306 3.41 14.68 -7.64
CA TYR A 306 3.50 13.60 -8.61
C TYR A 306 3.61 14.14 -10.04
N MET A 307 2.77 15.09 -10.44
CA MET A 307 2.83 15.70 -11.77
C MET A 307 4.10 16.52 -12.01
N ALA A 308 4.66 17.13 -10.96
CA ALA A 308 5.91 17.87 -11.06
C ALA A 308 7.13 16.97 -11.21
N LEU A 309 7.12 15.80 -10.54
CA LEU A 309 8.20 14.82 -10.57
C LEU A 309 8.12 13.92 -11.81
N ILE A 310 6.90 13.56 -12.23
CA ILE A 310 6.62 12.61 -13.32
C ILE A 310 5.67 13.26 -14.33
N PRO A 311 6.15 14.26 -15.11
CA PRO A 311 5.33 14.95 -16.10
C PRO A 311 4.87 14.05 -17.26
N ASP A 312 5.65 13.03 -17.61
CA ASP A 312 5.26 12.02 -18.60
C ASP A 312 5.36 10.59 -18.02
N PRO A 313 4.30 10.12 -17.33
CA PRO A 313 4.31 8.80 -16.71
C PRO A 313 4.50 7.64 -17.68
N GLN A 314 4.17 7.79 -18.97
CA GLN A 314 4.25 6.70 -19.94
C GLN A 314 5.70 6.39 -20.35
N SER A 315 6.52 7.43 -20.50
CA SER A 315 7.94 7.27 -20.85
C SER A 315 8.84 7.17 -19.62
N MET A 316 8.42 7.74 -18.49
CA MET A 316 9.25 7.79 -17.28
C MET A 316 9.10 6.55 -16.40
N LEU A 317 7.88 6.03 -16.19
CA LEU A 317 7.69 4.88 -15.29
C LEU A 317 8.22 3.59 -15.89
N LEU A 318 8.62 2.65 -15.04
CA LEU A 318 9.19 1.34 -15.40
C LEU A 318 10.58 1.45 -16.07
N THR A 319 11.25 2.58 -15.90
CA THR A 319 12.64 2.81 -16.33
C THR A 319 13.61 2.54 -15.17
N GLU A 320 14.93 2.54 -15.45
CA GLU A 320 15.94 2.42 -14.39
C GLU A 320 15.87 3.57 -13.36
N GLU A 321 15.51 4.77 -13.81
CA GLU A 321 15.37 5.95 -12.95
C GLU A 321 14.07 5.90 -12.12
N TRP A 322 12.97 5.45 -12.72
CA TRP A 322 11.66 5.35 -12.07
C TRP A 322 11.07 3.94 -12.16
N PRO A 323 11.66 2.96 -11.47
CA PRO A 323 11.33 1.55 -11.63
C PRO A 323 9.91 1.17 -11.21
N ALA A 324 9.30 1.92 -10.28
CA ALA A 324 7.91 1.81 -9.83
C ALA A 324 7.37 0.35 -9.73
N PRO A 325 8.04 -0.58 -9.02
CA PRO A 325 7.73 -2.01 -9.05
C PRO A 325 6.31 -2.35 -8.57
N ALA A 326 5.78 -1.57 -7.62
CA ALA A 326 4.39 -1.72 -7.18
C ALA A 326 3.39 -1.38 -8.30
N VAL A 327 3.66 -0.34 -9.09
CA VAL A 327 2.82 0.02 -10.24
C VAL A 327 2.85 -1.09 -11.28
N ALA A 328 4.04 -1.63 -11.57
CA ALA A 328 4.23 -2.74 -12.49
C ALA A 328 3.39 -3.96 -12.07
N THR A 329 3.44 -4.30 -10.78
CA THR A 329 2.69 -5.43 -10.20
C THR A 329 1.19 -5.25 -10.36
N TRP A 330 0.65 -4.07 -10.02
CA TRP A 330 -0.79 -3.80 -10.12
C TRP A 330 -1.28 -3.80 -11.57
N LYS A 331 -0.48 -3.22 -12.49
CA LYS A 331 -0.74 -3.24 -13.94
C LYS A 331 -0.75 -4.68 -14.47
N ALA A 332 0.28 -5.47 -14.16
CA ALA A 332 0.40 -6.86 -14.59
C ALA A 332 -0.80 -7.69 -14.12
N VAL A 333 -1.14 -7.63 -12.81
CA VAL A 333 -2.31 -8.33 -12.26
C VAL A 333 -3.59 -7.95 -13.00
N ALA A 334 -3.80 -6.66 -13.25
CA ALA A 334 -4.99 -6.19 -13.96
C ALA A 334 -5.05 -6.73 -15.39
N GLN A 335 -3.94 -6.69 -16.13
CA GLN A 335 -3.86 -7.22 -17.50
C GLN A 335 -4.10 -8.73 -17.52
N THR A 336 -3.39 -9.49 -16.68
CA THR A 336 -3.53 -10.96 -16.60
C THR A 336 -4.96 -11.39 -16.29
N LEU A 337 -5.61 -10.75 -15.31
CA LEU A 337 -6.96 -11.13 -14.89
C LEU A 337 -8.03 -10.72 -15.89
N THR A 338 -7.75 -9.72 -16.72
CA THR A 338 -8.73 -9.12 -17.63
C THR A 338 -8.63 -9.68 -19.05
N HIS A 339 -7.42 -10.02 -19.49
CA HIS A 339 -7.12 -10.46 -20.85
C HIS A 339 -6.48 -11.85 -20.93
N GLY A 340 -6.17 -12.50 -19.79
CA GLY A 340 -5.51 -13.80 -19.75
C GLY A 340 -3.98 -13.71 -19.82
N LEU A 341 -3.31 -14.87 -19.75
CA LEU A 341 -1.84 -14.98 -19.68
C LEU A 341 -1.14 -14.45 -20.94
N ASP A 342 -1.81 -14.50 -22.10
CA ASP A 342 -1.25 -14.04 -23.38
C ASP A 342 -1.06 -12.52 -23.46
N SER A 343 -1.77 -11.77 -22.60
CA SER A 343 -1.74 -10.29 -22.54
C SER A 343 -0.47 -9.70 -21.93
N LEU A 344 0.42 -10.57 -21.44
CA LEU A 344 1.72 -10.17 -20.90
C LEU A 344 2.87 -10.39 -21.90
N SER A 345 2.55 -10.69 -23.16
CA SER A 345 3.54 -10.69 -24.23
C SER A 345 3.85 -9.27 -24.70
N ALA A 346 5.16 -9.00 -24.76
CA ALA A 346 5.89 -7.75 -24.97
C ALA A 346 5.20 -6.59 -25.72
N SER A 347 5.17 -5.43 -25.06
CA SER A 347 5.37 -4.11 -25.69
C SER A 347 6.31 -3.30 -24.82
#